data_AF-A0A661XAF9-F1
#
_entry.id   AF-A0A661XAF9-F1
#
_cell.length_a   1.000
_cell.length_b   1.000
_cell.length_c   1.000
_cell.angle_alpha   90.00
_cell.angle_beta   90.00
_cell.angle_gamma   90.00
#
_symmetry.space_group_name_H-M   'P 1'
#
loop_
_entity.id
_entity.type
_entity.pdbx_description
1 polymer ?
#
loop_
_entity_poly.entity_id
_entity_poly.type
_entity_poly.pdbx_seq_one_letter_code
_entity_poly.pdbx_strand_id
1 'polypeptide(L)'
;MAKVKAKQKQRALIKRERDLTEEFRTCIKKEAELWYESALIAHEIYKTEEWLKKGYLSARDYVESELEDLGISYRIFMYRVKMGEAIEKFELKKDEIVELGWTKFKDIASLLLEREDAYEVDELISKAKEMSTRELSNFVKEERMKYKHEPIQKTTRMTFTLLNEQGEIVNEALKLACEFAQTNDMNVALTYICTDFLMNHSTDNETINKIRDEVIKRSEAKRQKAGRKK
;
A
#
# COMPACT_ATOMS: atom_id res chain seq x y z
N MET A 1 6.82 67.60 27.48
CA MET A 1 5.82 66.85 26.66
C MET A 1 6.42 66.02 25.51
N ALA A 2 7.60 66.35 24.96
CA ALA A 2 8.21 65.59 23.85
C ALA A 2 8.65 64.15 24.21
N LYS A 3 9.11 63.91 25.45
CA LYS A 3 9.55 62.57 25.91
C LYS A 3 8.41 61.54 26.06
N VAL A 4 7.17 61.99 26.25
CA VAL A 4 5.99 61.11 26.37
C VAL A 4 5.54 60.61 24.99
N LYS A 5 5.61 61.47 23.96
CA LYS A 5 5.33 61.08 22.57
C LYS A 5 6.37 60.10 22.00
N ALA A 6 7.64 60.21 22.41
CA ALA A 6 8.69 59.27 22.03
C ALA A 6 8.48 57.86 22.61
N LYS A 7 8.03 57.77 23.87
CA LYS A 7 7.76 56.48 24.55
C LYS A 7 6.49 55.79 24.02
N GLN A 8 5.49 56.56 23.57
CA GLN A 8 4.31 56.02 22.87
C GLN A 8 4.65 55.52 21.45
N LYS A 9 5.59 56.19 20.74
CA LYS A 9 6.03 55.75 19.41
C LYS A 9 6.93 54.50 19.46
N GLN A 10 7.72 54.31 20.52
CA GLN A 10 8.47 53.06 20.75
C GLN A 10 7.59 51.87 21.14
N ARG A 11 6.42 52.10 21.78
CA ARG A 11 5.45 51.02 22.06
C ARG A 11 4.66 50.56 20.83
N ALA A 12 4.59 51.37 19.77
CA ALA A 12 3.91 51.03 18.52
C ALA A 12 4.79 50.21 17.55
N LEU A 13 6.03 49.90 17.93
CA LEU A 13 7.01 49.23 17.06
C LEU A 13 7.57 47.93 17.66
N ILE A 14 6.84 47.33 18.59
CA ILE A 14 6.99 45.89 18.85
C ILE A 14 6.31 45.19 17.67
N LYS A 15 7.05 45.00 16.58
CA LYS A 15 6.72 44.01 15.55
C LYS A 15 6.41 42.73 16.32
N ARG A 16 5.16 42.27 16.33
CA ARG A 16 4.83 40.93 16.79
C ARG A 16 5.73 39.99 15.98
N GLU A 17 6.70 39.41 16.66
CA GLU A 17 7.59 38.42 16.08
C GLU A 17 6.69 37.31 15.55
N ARG A 18 6.85 36.96 14.26
CA ARG A 18 6.00 35.95 13.63
C ARG A 18 6.20 34.64 14.36
N ASP A 19 5.12 34.08 14.88
CA ASP A 19 5.14 32.74 15.46
C ASP A 19 5.08 31.71 14.31
N LEU A 20 6.24 31.38 13.78
CA LEU A 20 6.39 30.40 12.69
C LEU A 20 5.85 29.01 13.09
N THR A 21 5.81 28.69 14.40
CA THR A 21 5.28 27.42 14.88
C THR A 21 3.77 27.36 14.69
N GLU A 22 3.06 28.44 15.04
CA GLU A 22 1.61 28.51 14.87
C GLU A 22 1.20 28.62 13.39
N GLU A 23 1.98 29.35 12.58
CA GLU A 23 1.81 29.37 11.12
C GLU A 23 1.96 27.95 10.53
N PHE A 24 3.01 27.22 10.92
CA PHE A 24 3.23 25.85 10.45
C PHE A 24 2.12 24.89 10.90
N ARG A 25 1.69 24.95 12.16
CA ARG A 25 0.54 24.17 12.66
C ARG A 25 -0.74 24.43 11.86
N THR A 26 -0.97 25.69 11.48
CA THR A 26 -2.11 26.07 10.65
C THR A 26 -2.02 25.45 9.26
N CYS A 27 -0.84 25.44 8.64
CA CYS A 27 -0.61 24.78 7.36
C CYS A 27 -0.87 23.27 7.44
N ILE A 28 -0.35 22.60 8.48
CA ILE A 28 -0.56 21.16 8.69
C ILE A 28 -2.04 20.82 8.89
N LYS A 29 -2.79 21.64 9.64
CA LYS A 29 -4.25 21.44 9.79
C LYS A 29 -4.99 21.58 8.46
N LYS A 30 -4.64 22.59 7.66
CA LYS A 30 -5.22 22.77 6.32
C LYS A 30 -4.91 21.58 5.42
N GLU A 31 -3.68 21.10 5.41
CA GLU A 31 -3.29 19.90 4.66
C GLU A 31 -4.08 18.65 5.12
N ALA A 32 -4.30 18.53 6.44
CA ALA A 32 -5.11 17.47 7.02
C ALA A 32 -6.59 17.54 6.58
N GLU A 33 -7.15 18.72 6.36
CA GLU A 33 -8.51 18.86 5.85
C GLU A 33 -8.61 18.61 4.35
N LEU A 34 -7.61 19.05 3.57
CA LEU A 34 -7.58 18.93 2.12
C LEU A 34 -7.56 17.48 1.64
N TRP A 35 -6.91 16.56 2.38
CA TRP A 35 -6.90 15.18 1.94
C TRP A 35 -8.29 14.53 1.99
N TYR A 36 -9.14 14.91 2.97
CA TYR A 36 -10.52 14.41 3.09
C TYR A 36 -11.34 14.80 1.86
N GLU A 37 -11.29 16.08 1.50
CA GLU A 37 -11.98 16.61 0.32
C GLU A 37 -11.43 15.99 -0.96
N SER A 38 -10.10 15.84 -1.08
CA SER A 38 -9.48 15.18 -2.23
C SER A 38 -9.90 13.71 -2.38
N ALA A 39 -10.19 13.02 -1.26
CA ALA A 39 -10.64 11.63 -1.28
C ALA A 39 -12.07 11.51 -1.83
N LEU A 40 -12.98 12.39 -1.38
CA LEU A 40 -14.34 12.45 -1.90
C LEU A 40 -14.37 12.82 -3.38
N ILE A 41 -13.58 13.82 -3.80
CA ILE A 41 -13.48 14.22 -5.22
C ILE A 41 -12.90 13.08 -6.06
N ALA A 42 -11.84 12.42 -5.61
CA ALA A 42 -11.26 11.29 -6.34
C ALA A 42 -12.27 10.14 -6.49
N HIS A 43 -13.04 9.85 -5.42
CA HIS A 43 -14.10 8.86 -5.47
C HIS A 43 -15.19 9.24 -6.49
N GLU A 44 -15.63 10.50 -6.51
CA GLU A 44 -16.65 10.97 -7.45
C GLU A 44 -16.16 10.94 -8.91
N ILE A 45 -14.91 11.36 -9.16
CA ILE A 45 -14.26 11.21 -10.48
C ILE A 45 -14.30 9.74 -10.91
N TYR A 46 -14.05 8.82 -9.98
CA TYR A 46 -14.05 7.38 -10.24
C TYR A 46 -15.42 6.78 -10.46
N LYS A 47 -16.39 7.16 -9.66
CA LYS A 47 -17.79 6.72 -9.74
C LYS A 47 -18.48 7.23 -11.00
N THR A 48 -18.18 8.45 -11.43
CA THR A 48 -18.80 9.08 -12.61
C THR A 48 -18.04 8.89 -13.92
N GLU A 49 -16.92 8.15 -13.86
CA GLU A 49 -16.01 7.86 -14.97
C GLU A 49 -15.64 9.14 -15.75
N GLU A 50 -15.33 10.23 -15.04
CA GLU A 50 -15.09 11.55 -15.65
C GLU A 50 -13.96 11.52 -16.70
N TRP A 51 -12.98 10.63 -16.54
CA TRP A 51 -11.91 10.43 -17.52
C TRP A 51 -12.44 10.02 -18.90
N LEU A 52 -13.52 9.22 -18.98
CA LEU A 52 -14.12 8.84 -20.26
C LEU A 52 -14.70 10.06 -20.98
N LYS A 53 -15.34 10.96 -20.21
CA LYS A 53 -15.91 12.22 -20.73
C LYS A 53 -14.82 13.16 -21.24
N LYS A 54 -13.63 13.08 -20.64
CA LYS A 54 -12.43 13.81 -21.06
C LYS A 54 -11.67 13.12 -22.20
N GLY A 55 -12.09 11.94 -22.65
CA GLY A 55 -11.51 11.23 -23.79
C GLY A 55 -10.36 10.27 -23.45
N TYR A 56 -10.11 10.00 -22.17
CA TYR A 56 -9.11 9.02 -21.75
C TYR A 56 -9.68 7.59 -21.81
N LEU A 57 -8.83 6.62 -22.18
CA LEU A 57 -9.25 5.22 -22.30
C LEU A 57 -9.41 4.53 -20.94
N SER A 58 -8.64 4.96 -19.94
CA SER A 58 -8.69 4.41 -18.60
C SER A 58 -8.45 5.49 -17.54
N ALA A 59 -8.87 5.20 -16.29
CA ALA A 59 -8.55 6.05 -15.15
C ALA A 59 -7.04 6.21 -14.93
N ARG A 60 -6.23 5.20 -15.32
CA ARG A 60 -4.77 5.29 -15.25
C ARG A 60 -4.24 6.34 -16.21
N ASP A 61 -4.65 6.30 -17.47
CA ASP A 61 -4.18 7.25 -18.50
C ASP A 61 -4.52 8.69 -18.09
N TYR A 62 -5.71 8.90 -17.53
CA TYR A 62 -6.11 10.19 -16.97
C TYR A 62 -5.18 10.67 -15.84
N VAL A 63 -4.89 9.81 -14.85
CA VAL A 63 -4.04 10.20 -13.72
C VAL A 63 -2.61 10.49 -14.18
N GLU A 64 -2.06 9.64 -15.05
CA GLU A 64 -0.71 9.82 -15.60
C GLU A 64 -0.61 11.09 -16.47
N SER A 65 -1.68 11.46 -17.18
CA SER A 65 -1.68 12.65 -18.04
C SER A 65 -1.96 13.97 -17.31
N GLU A 66 -2.88 13.98 -16.35
CA GLU A 66 -3.40 15.23 -15.75
C GLU A 66 -2.85 15.52 -14.35
N LEU A 67 -2.47 14.47 -13.60
CA LEU A 67 -2.21 14.59 -12.16
C LEU A 67 -0.78 14.20 -11.75
N GLU A 68 -0.02 13.55 -12.63
CA GLU A 68 1.34 13.12 -12.31
C GLU A 68 2.30 14.29 -12.07
N ASP A 69 2.19 15.37 -12.87
CA ASP A 69 2.94 16.61 -12.69
C ASP A 69 2.59 17.34 -11.38
N LEU A 70 1.44 17.03 -10.79
CA LEU A 70 1.01 17.52 -9.47
C LEU A 70 1.46 16.57 -8.33
N GLY A 71 2.21 15.53 -8.64
CA GLY A 71 2.73 14.55 -7.68
C GLY A 71 1.74 13.45 -7.30
N ILE A 72 0.65 13.28 -8.04
CA ILE A 72 -0.36 12.25 -7.76
C ILE A 72 -0.20 11.09 -8.74
N SER A 73 0.51 10.05 -8.31
CA SER A 73 0.56 8.79 -9.05
C SER A 73 -0.79 8.06 -9.04
N TYR A 74 -1.01 7.18 -10.02
CA TYR A 74 -2.20 6.31 -10.09
C TYR A 74 -2.45 5.56 -8.78
N ARG A 75 -1.38 5.09 -8.11
CA ARG A 75 -1.50 4.38 -6.83
C ARG A 75 -2.06 5.27 -5.72
N ILE A 76 -1.60 6.52 -5.63
CA ILE A 76 -2.09 7.48 -4.63
C ILE A 76 -3.54 7.86 -4.95
N PHE A 77 -3.85 8.08 -6.23
CA PHE A 77 -5.22 8.34 -6.67
C PHE A 77 -6.16 7.21 -6.23
N MET A 78 -5.80 5.94 -6.47
CA MET A 78 -6.63 4.80 -6.04
C MET A 78 -6.76 4.68 -4.52
N TYR A 79 -5.78 5.14 -3.75
CA TYR A 79 -5.94 5.26 -2.29
C TYR A 79 -7.02 6.28 -1.94
N ARG A 80 -7.01 7.45 -2.59
CA ARG A 80 -8.03 8.49 -2.40
C ARG A 80 -9.42 8.00 -2.79
N VAL A 81 -9.55 7.29 -3.92
CA VAL A 81 -10.81 6.66 -4.36
C VAL A 81 -11.38 5.75 -3.28
N LYS A 82 -10.58 4.80 -2.76
CA LYS A 82 -11.03 3.86 -1.72
C LYS A 82 -11.37 4.56 -0.41
N MET A 83 -10.61 5.59 -0.06
CA MET A 83 -10.90 6.40 1.12
C MET A 83 -12.23 7.13 0.97
N GLY A 84 -12.49 7.77 -0.17
CA GLY A 84 -13.75 8.45 -0.44
C GLY A 84 -14.94 7.49 -0.47
N GLU A 85 -14.77 6.31 -1.07
CA GLU A 85 -15.78 5.25 -1.06
C GLU A 85 -16.13 4.81 0.37
N ALA A 86 -15.13 4.62 1.24
CA ALA A 86 -15.36 4.27 2.63
C ALA A 86 -16.02 5.42 3.41
N ILE A 87 -15.64 6.68 3.15
CA ILE A 87 -16.29 7.84 3.79
C ILE A 87 -17.76 7.90 3.43
N GLU A 88 -18.10 7.75 2.14
CA GLU A 88 -19.49 7.79 1.66
C GLU A 88 -20.29 6.57 2.16
N LYS A 89 -19.73 5.36 2.04
CA LYS A 89 -20.42 4.11 2.40
C LYS A 89 -20.73 4.00 3.89
N PHE A 90 -19.85 4.51 4.76
CA PHE A 90 -19.98 4.41 6.22
C PHE A 90 -20.33 5.74 6.90
N GLU A 91 -20.68 6.77 6.12
CA GLU A 91 -21.09 8.11 6.60
C GLU A 91 -20.12 8.72 7.64
N LEU A 92 -18.82 8.56 7.38
CA LEU A 92 -17.78 8.93 8.35
C LEU A 92 -17.64 10.46 8.47
N LYS A 93 -17.62 10.96 9.71
CA LYS A 93 -17.53 12.41 9.97
C LYS A 93 -16.11 12.91 9.74
N LYS A 94 -16.00 14.08 9.09
CA LYS A 94 -14.71 14.75 8.80
C LYS A 94 -13.83 14.86 10.03
N ASP A 95 -14.39 15.31 11.16
CA ASP A 95 -13.63 15.57 12.40
C ASP A 95 -12.96 14.31 12.97
N GLU A 96 -13.62 13.15 12.88
CA GLU A 96 -13.12 11.88 13.43
C GLU A 96 -11.92 11.34 12.64
N ILE A 97 -11.94 11.54 11.32
CA ILE A 97 -10.93 10.96 10.41
C ILE A 97 -9.76 11.92 10.17
N VAL A 98 -10.00 13.23 10.14
CA VAL A 98 -8.93 14.22 9.94
C VAL A 98 -7.88 14.11 11.03
N GLU A 99 -8.29 13.87 12.28
CA GLU A 99 -7.39 13.64 13.41
C GLU A 99 -6.54 12.37 13.24
N LEU A 100 -7.09 11.32 12.62
CA LEU A 100 -6.39 10.07 12.38
C LEU A 100 -5.30 10.21 11.31
N GLY A 101 -5.53 11.07 10.32
CA GLY A 101 -4.63 11.31 9.20
C GLY A 101 -4.72 10.25 8.08
N TRP A 102 -4.46 10.69 6.85
CA TRP A 102 -4.72 9.87 5.66
C TRP A 102 -3.93 8.57 5.58
N THR A 103 -2.71 8.53 6.12
CA THR A 103 -1.84 7.34 6.05
C THR A 103 -2.45 6.17 6.80
N LYS A 104 -2.97 6.43 8.01
CA LYS A 104 -3.69 5.44 8.82
C LYS A 104 -5.05 5.14 8.21
N PHE A 105 -5.79 6.16 7.80
CA PHE A 105 -7.12 5.97 7.25
C PHE A 105 -7.14 5.14 5.97
N LYS A 106 -6.14 5.28 5.09
CA LYS A 106 -6.00 4.43 3.89
C LYS A 106 -6.01 2.93 4.22
N ASP A 107 -5.32 2.52 5.28
CA ASP A 107 -5.23 1.12 5.67
C ASP A 107 -6.59 0.63 6.23
N ILE A 108 -7.27 1.47 7.02
CA ILE A 108 -8.62 1.22 7.56
C ILE A 108 -9.67 1.15 6.47
N ALA A 109 -9.73 2.14 5.57
CA ALA A 109 -10.70 2.23 4.50
C ALA A 109 -10.70 0.94 3.67
N SER A 110 -9.51 0.42 3.36
CA SER A 110 -9.41 -0.83 2.62
C SER A 110 -9.70 -2.09 3.45
N LEU A 111 -9.76 -2.03 4.79
CA LEU A 111 -10.29 -3.11 5.62
C LEU A 111 -11.83 -3.04 5.69
N LEU A 112 -12.38 -1.83 5.89
CA LEU A 112 -13.82 -1.56 5.92
C LEU A 112 -14.51 -1.97 4.62
N LEU A 113 -13.92 -1.66 3.47
CA LEU A 113 -14.49 -2.04 2.17
C LEU A 113 -14.39 -3.54 1.87
N GLU A 114 -13.44 -4.25 2.49
CA GLU A 114 -13.26 -5.70 2.29
C GLU A 114 -14.16 -6.55 3.21
N ARG A 115 -14.72 -5.97 4.28
CA ARG A 115 -15.58 -6.66 5.25
C ARG A 115 -16.92 -5.96 5.33
N GLU A 116 -17.96 -6.55 4.75
CA GLU A 116 -19.33 -6.01 4.87
C GLU A 116 -19.92 -6.25 6.26
N ASP A 117 -19.32 -7.16 7.04
CA ASP A 117 -19.94 -7.82 8.18
C ASP A 117 -19.24 -7.60 9.53
N ALA A 118 -18.14 -6.84 9.64
CA ALA A 118 -17.34 -6.93 10.87
C ALA A 118 -16.39 -5.77 11.18
N TYR A 119 -16.94 -4.75 11.83
CA TYR A 119 -16.46 -4.09 13.06
C TYR A 119 -17.44 -2.93 13.31
N GLU A 120 -17.72 -2.56 14.57
CA GLU A 120 -18.24 -1.23 14.79
C GLU A 120 -17.18 -0.25 14.26
N VAL A 121 -17.54 0.49 13.21
CA VAL A 121 -16.67 1.44 12.52
C VAL A 121 -15.92 2.32 13.53
N ASP A 122 -16.62 2.73 14.58
CA ASP A 122 -16.13 3.55 15.68
C ASP A 122 -15.05 2.86 16.51
N GLU A 123 -15.19 1.56 16.79
CA GLU A 123 -14.16 0.79 17.51
C GLU A 123 -12.88 0.68 16.69
N LEU A 124 -13.01 0.46 15.37
CA LEU A 124 -11.85 0.34 14.49
C LEU A 124 -11.10 1.67 14.37
N ILE A 125 -11.84 2.78 14.25
CA ILE A 125 -11.27 4.13 14.24
C ILE A 125 -10.59 4.42 15.58
N SER A 126 -11.25 4.13 16.71
CA SER A 126 -10.70 4.35 18.05
C SER A 126 -9.39 3.57 18.26
N LYS A 127 -9.39 2.28 17.90
CA LYS A 127 -8.19 1.43 17.97
C LYS A 127 -7.05 1.96 17.09
N ALA A 128 -7.37 2.48 15.91
CA ALA A 128 -6.37 3.03 15.02
C ALA A 128 -5.77 4.36 15.49
N LYS A 129 -6.50 5.14 16.31
CA LYS A 129 -5.94 6.34 16.96
C LYS A 129 -4.81 5.97 17.93
N GLU A 130 -4.98 4.87 18.67
CA GLU A 130 -4.00 4.38 19.66
C GLU A 130 -2.77 3.70 19.03
N MET A 131 -2.93 3.07 17.87
CA MET A 131 -1.82 2.36 17.19
C MET A 131 -0.88 3.30 16.46
N SER A 132 0.41 2.98 16.39
CA SER A 132 1.31 3.58 15.40
C SER A 132 0.92 3.15 13.98
N THR A 133 1.34 3.92 12.97
CA THR A 133 1.09 3.57 11.56
C THR A 133 1.60 2.18 11.20
N ARG A 134 2.72 1.75 11.79
CA ARG A 134 3.32 0.42 11.54
C ARG A 134 2.47 -0.70 12.16
N GLU A 135 2.03 -0.52 13.40
CA GLU A 135 1.17 -1.48 14.10
C GLU A 135 -0.17 -1.62 13.39
N LEU A 136 -0.78 -0.51 12.99
CA LEU A 136 -2.04 -0.50 12.24
C LEU A 136 -1.90 -1.24 10.91
N SER A 137 -0.81 -0.99 10.17
CA SER A 137 -0.57 -1.67 8.89
C SER A 137 -0.40 -3.18 9.05
N ASN A 138 0.24 -3.62 10.13
CA ASN A 138 0.37 -5.05 10.45
C ASN A 138 -0.99 -5.65 10.88
N PHE A 139 -1.72 -4.96 11.75
CA PHE A 139 -3.06 -5.36 12.18
C PHE A 139 -4.01 -5.54 10.99
N VAL A 140 -4.06 -4.56 10.08
CA VAL A 140 -4.89 -4.63 8.87
C VAL A 140 -4.49 -5.81 7.98
N LYS A 141 -3.19 -6.09 7.83
CA LYS A 141 -2.74 -7.27 7.07
C LYS A 141 -3.20 -8.57 7.73
N GLU A 142 -3.03 -8.70 9.04
CA GLU A 142 -3.45 -9.89 9.79
C GLU A 142 -4.96 -10.13 9.68
N GLU A 143 -5.77 -9.09 9.84
CA GLU A 143 -7.23 -9.18 9.73
C GLU A 143 -7.68 -9.59 8.32
N ARG A 144 -7.05 -9.06 7.26
CA ARG A 144 -7.34 -9.48 5.89
C ARG A 144 -7.00 -10.95 5.64
N MET A 145 -5.89 -11.42 6.19
CA MET A 145 -5.49 -12.83 6.05
C MET A 145 -6.47 -13.75 6.77
N LYS A 146 -6.96 -13.37 7.96
CA LYS A 146 -8.00 -14.11 8.67
C LYS A 146 -9.29 -14.20 7.86
N TYR A 147 -9.73 -13.08 7.29
CA TYR A 147 -10.96 -13.01 6.50
C TYR A 147 -10.91 -13.87 5.24
N LYS A 148 -9.76 -13.88 4.53
CA LYS A 148 -9.59 -14.67 3.30
C LYS A 148 -9.41 -16.18 3.52
N HIS A 149 -9.34 -16.63 4.78
CA HIS A 149 -9.00 -18.01 5.16
C HIS A 149 -7.73 -18.54 4.47
N GLU A 150 -6.83 -17.65 4.08
CA GLU A 150 -5.57 -18.03 3.45
C GLU A 150 -4.55 -18.30 4.56
N PRO A 151 -3.91 -19.48 4.58
CA PRO A 151 -2.81 -19.71 5.51
C PRO A 151 -1.74 -18.65 5.27
N ILE A 152 -1.23 -18.05 6.34
CA ILE A 152 -0.15 -17.05 6.28
C ILE A 152 1.09 -17.72 5.68
N GLN A 153 1.27 -17.60 4.37
CA GLN A 153 2.53 -17.94 3.73
C GLN A 153 3.52 -16.84 4.07
N LYS A 154 4.38 -17.09 5.05
CA LYS A 154 5.52 -16.23 5.35
C LYS A 154 6.40 -16.20 4.10
N THR A 155 6.43 -15.05 3.43
CA THR A 155 7.32 -14.81 2.29
C THR A 155 8.59 -14.15 2.80
N THR A 156 9.74 -14.68 2.42
CA THR A 156 11.05 -14.07 2.68
C THR A 156 11.57 -13.50 1.37
N ARG A 157 11.90 -12.20 1.35
CA ARG A 157 12.52 -11.56 0.18
C ARG A 157 14.03 -11.68 0.29
N MET A 158 14.65 -12.27 -0.72
CA MET A 158 16.11 -12.26 -0.92
C MET A 158 16.43 -11.28 -2.06
N THR A 159 17.48 -10.47 -1.91
CA THR A 159 17.94 -9.53 -2.95
C THR A 159 19.42 -9.75 -3.18
N PHE A 160 19.82 -9.88 -4.44
CA PHE A 160 21.21 -10.06 -4.86
C PHE A 160 21.61 -8.91 -5.79
N THR A 161 22.84 -8.43 -5.65
CA THR A 161 23.45 -7.50 -6.62
C THR A 161 24.52 -8.29 -7.36
N LEU A 162 24.37 -8.41 -8.68
CA LEU A 162 25.22 -9.23 -9.54
C LEU A 162 25.86 -8.37 -10.62
N LEU A 163 27.02 -8.80 -11.13
CA LEU A 163 27.56 -8.26 -12.37
C LEU A 163 26.67 -8.64 -13.54
N ASN A 164 26.70 -7.88 -14.64
CA ASN A 164 25.84 -8.12 -15.80
C ASN A 164 25.94 -9.55 -16.34
N GLU A 165 27.16 -10.05 -16.53
CA GLU A 165 27.45 -11.42 -17.00
C GLU A 165 26.87 -12.48 -16.05
N GLN A 166 26.97 -12.26 -14.73
CA GLN A 166 26.39 -13.16 -13.73
C GLN A 166 24.86 -13.13 -13.76
N GLY A 167 24.28 -11.94 -13.98
CA GLY A 167 22.84 -11.77 -14.14
C GLY A 167 22.29 -12.52 -15.36
N GLU A 168 23.01 -12.48 -16.49
CA GLU A 168 22.66 -13.24 -17.70
C GLU A 168 22.64 -14.74 -17.43
N ILE A 169 23.68 -15.27 -16.79
CA ILE A 169 23.78 -16.69 -16.41
C ILE A 169 22.63 -17.10 -15.49
N VAL A 170 22.33 -16.31 -14.44
CA VAL A 170 21.23 -16.60 -13.51
C VAL A 170 19.88 -16.57 -14.24
N ASN A 171 19.66 -15.63 -15.15
CA ASN A 171 18.42 -15.54 -15.92
C ASN A 171 18.25 -16.72 -16.87
N GLU A 172 19.32 -17.18 -17.52
CA GLU A 172 19.29 -18.36 -18.38
C GLU A 172 19.00 -19.63 -17.58
N ALA A 173 19.66 -19.80 -16.42
CA ALA A 173 19.39 -20.92 -15.52
C ALA A 173 17.93 -20.95 -15.04
N LEU A 174 17.36 -19.78 -14.69
CA LEU A 174 15.95 -19.66 -14.31
C LEU A 174 15.00 -20.02 -15.46
N LYS A 175 15.31 -19.62 -16.69
CA LYS A 175 14.49 -19.98 -17.87
C LYS A 175 14.49 -21.49 -18.11
N LEU A 176 15.67 -22.12 -18.11
CA LEU A 176 15.78 -23.57 -18.25
C LEU A 176 15.03 -24.30 -17.13
N ALA A 177 15.17 -23.84 -15.88
CA ALA A 177 14.45 -24.41 -14.75
C ALA A 177 12.92 -24.22 -14.87
N CYS A 178 12.43 -23.11 -15.42
CA CYS A 178 11.01 -22.92 -15.73
C CYS A 178 10.52 -23.98 -16.74
N GLU A 179 11.29 -24.27 -17.78
CA GLU A 179 10.96 -25.31 -18.77
C GLU A 179 10.92 -26.70 -18.13
N PHE A 180 11.95 -27.06 -17.35
CA PHE A 180 12.02 -28.36 -16.67
C PHE A 180 10.92 -28.54 -15.62
N ALA A 181 10.61 -27.50 -14.85
CA ALA A 181 9.54 -27.52 -13.86
C ALA A 181 8.15 -27.25 -14.45
N GLN A 182 8.04 -27.00 -15.76
CA GLN A 182 6.81 -26.66 -16.49
C GLN A 182 6.01 -25.55 -15.80
N THR A 183 6.69 -24.47 -15.44
CA THR A 183 6.14 -23.35 -14.69
C THR A 183 6.62 -22.02 -15.26
N ASN A 184 5.81 -20.98 -15.12
CA ASN A 184 6.21 -19.59 -15.44
C ASN A 184 6.60 -18.80 -14.17
N ASP A 185 6.57 -19.44 -13.00
CA ASP A 185 6.86 -18.84 -11.70
C ASP A 185 8.35 -18.97 -11.37
N MET A 186 9.09 -17.87 -11.48
CA MET A 186 10.54 -17.83 -11.23
C MET A 186 10.92 -18.29 -9.81
N ASN A 187 10.03 -18.17 -8.81
CA ASN A 187 10.33 -18.66 -7.47
C ASN A 187 10.34 -20.19 -7.43
N VAL A 188 9.47 -20.84 -8.21
CA VAL A 188 9.45 -22.29 -8.37
C VAL A 188 10.69 -22.75 -9.13
N ALA A 189 11.07 -22.03 -10.19
CA ALA A 189 12.30 -22.32 -10.94
C ALA A 189 13.56 -22.18 -10.07
N LEU A 190 13.68 -21.13 -9.27
CA LEU A 190 14.78 -20.97 -8.32
C LEU A 190 14.82 -22.12 -7.30
N THR A 191 13.66 -22.50 -6.76
CA THR A 191 13.55 -23.63 -5.83
C THR A 191 14.00 -24.93 -6.49
N TYR A 192 13.62 -25.15 -7.76
CA TYR A 192 14.05 -26.30 -8.55
C TYR A 192 15.57 -26.33 -8.70
N ILE A 193 16.21 -25.23 -9.12
CA ILE A 193 17.67 -25.12 -9.26
C ILE A 193 18.37 -25.49 -7.95
N CYS A 194 17.94 -24.90 -6.83
CA CYS A 194 18.55 -25.16 -5.53
C CYS A 194 18.35 -26.61 -5.10
N THR A 195 17.17 -27.19 -5.34
CA THR A 195 16.87 -28.58 -4.98
C THR A 195 17.69 -29.55 -5.81
N ASP A 196 17.78 -29.33 -7.13
CA ASP A 196 18.59 -30.15 -8.03
C ASP A 196 20.08 -30.07 -7.69
N PHE A 197 20.61 -28.87 -7.45
CA PHE A 197 21.97 -28.68 -7.00
C PHE A 197 22.25 -29.43 -5.69
N LEU A 198 21.35 -29.31 -4.71
CA LEU A 198 21.46 -30.03 -3.44
C LEU A 198 21.38 -31.55 -3.62
N MET A 199 20.51 -32.07 -4.49
CA MET A 199 20.41 -33.51 -4.76
C MET A 199 21.69 -34.06 -5.39
N ASN A 200 22.29 -33.31 -6.31
CA ASN A 200 23.48 -33.74 -7.03
C ASN A 200 24.78 -33.56 -6.23
N HIS A 201 24.76 -32.77 -5.15
CA HIS A 201 25.97 -32.40 -4.41
C HIS A 201 25.90 -32.64 -2.90
N SER A 202 24.76 -33.05 -2.34
CA SER A 202 24.67 -33.43 -0.92
C SER A 202 24.81 -34.94 -0.75
N THR A 203 25.76 -35.37 0.08
CA THR A 203 25.78 -36.71 0.68
C THR A 203 24.72 -36.76 1.79
N ASP A 204 23.53 -37.27 1.46
CA ASP A 204 22.37 -37.55 2.32
C ASP A 204 21.87 -36.42 3.23
N ASN A 205 20.76 -35.77 2.84
CA ASN A 205 20.05 -34.85 3.72
C ASN A 205 18.52 -35.03 3.64
N GLU A 206 17.90 -35.48 4.73
CA GLU A 206 16.46 -35.70 4.92
C GLU A 206 15.61 -34.46 4.58
N THR A 207 16.20 -33.28 4.67
CA THR A 207 15.57 -32.00 4.33
C THR A 207 15.28 -31.88 2.83
N ILE A 208 16.11 -32.50 1.97
CA ILE A 208 15.96 -32.47 0.51
C ILE A 208 14.74 -33.27 0.08
N ASN A 209 14.52 -34.44 0.69
CA ASN A 209 13.35 -35.28 0.39
C ASN A 209 12.05 -34.57 0.78
N LYS A 210 12.04 -33.88 1.94
CA LYS A 210 10.89 -33.08 2.40
C LYS A 210 10.57 -31.92 1.44
N ILE A 211 11.59 -31.20 0.96
CA ILE A 211 11.41 -30.11 -0.01
C ILE A 211 10.88 -30.64 -1.35
N ARG A 212 11.41 -31.77 -1.85
CA ARG A 212 10.96 -32.41 -3.09
C ARG A 212 9.46 -32.74 -3.06
N ASP A 213 9.03 -33.43 -2.01
CA ASP A 213 7.64 -33.86 -1.87
C ASP A 213 6.69 -32.66 -1.81
N GLU A 214 7.12 -31.56 -1.20
CA GLU A 214 6.32 -30.34 -1.13
C GLU A 214 6.22 -29.63 -2.49
N VAL A 215 7.32 -29.56 -3.25
CA VAL A 215 7.33 -28.96 -4.61
C VAL A 215 6.43 -29.76 -5.56
N ILE A 216 6.52 -31.09 -5.53
CA ILE A 216 5.68 -31.96 -6.37
C ILE A 216 4.21 -31.76 -6.01
N LYS A 217 3.84 -31.84 -4.73
CA LYS A 217 2.46 -31.61 -4.27
C LYS A 217 1.91 -30.25 -4.70
N ARG A 218 2.72 -29.18 -4.61
CA ARG A 218 2.31 -27.83 -5.02
C ARG A 218 2.11 -27.72 -6.53
N SER A 219 2.95 -28.39 -7.33
CA SER A 219 2.82 -28.41 -8.79
C SER A 219 1.55 -29.13 -9.25
N GLU A 220 1.21 -30.25 -8.61
CA GLU A 220 0.01 -31.04 -8.90
C GLU A 220 -1.27 -30.32 -8.49
N ALA A 221 -1.28 -29.69 -7.31
CA ALA A 221 -2.42 -28.89 -6.85
C ALA A 221 -2.71 -27.70 -7.78
N LYS A 222 -1.68 -27.06 -8.36
CA LYS A 222 -1.85 -26.01 -9.36
C LYS A 222 -2.41 -26.56 -10.69
N ARG A 223 -1.96 -27.73 -11.15
CA ARG A 223 -2.49 -28.39 -12.37
C ARG A 223 -3.97 -28.75 -12.24
N GLN A 224 -4.37 -29.31 -11.10
CA GLN A 224 -5.79 -29.65 -10.84
C GLN A 224 -6.69 -28.41 -10.79
N LYS A 225 -6.20 -27.28 -10.27
CA LYS A 225 -6.92 -26.00 -10.29
C LYS A 225 -7.03 -25.39 -11.69
N ALA A 226 -6.04 -25.59 -12.54
CA ALA A 226 -6.07 -25.14 -13.95
C ALA A 226 -7.02 -25.98 -14.82
N GLY A 227 -7.12 -27.29 -14.56
CA GLY A 227 -8.02 -28.19 -15.30
C GLY A 227 -9.51 -28.02 -15.00
N ARG A 228 -9.88 -27.46 -13.84
CA ARG A 228 -11.28 -27.22 -13.42
C ARG A 228 -11.91 -25.93 -13.97
N LYS A 229 -11.16 -25.13 -14.73
CA LYS A 229 -11.63 -23.87 -15.36
C LYS A 229 -11.98 -24.03 -16.85
N LYS A 230 -12.24 -25.26 -17.32
CA LYS A 230 -12.81 -25.54 -18.64
C LYS A 230 -14.22 -26.09 -18.49
#